data_AF-A0A1X7TGR9-F1
#
_entry.id   AF-A0A1X7TGR9-F1
#
_cell.length_a   1.000
_cell.length_b   1.000
_cell.length_c   1.000
_cell.angle_alpha   90.00
_cell.angle_beta   90.00
_cell.angle_gamma   90.00
#
_symmetry.space_group_name_H-M   'P 1'
#
loop_
_entity.id
_entity.type
_entity.pdbx_description
1 polymer ?
#
loop_
_entity_poly.entity_id
_entity_poly.type
_entity_poly.pdbx_seq_one_letter_code
_entity_poly.pdbx_strand_id
1 'polypeptide(L)'
;MRMHHVLNRHCLSRKMNIIVLFSLRSCILATVPRPRSISCVERSQHWWDYIIMSKFKNKDWLENFCLSKLTSMHWCDQLRPYIQHQDT
;
A
#
# COMPACT_ATOMS: atom_id res chain seq x y z
N MET A 1 52.16 -22.13 -19.82
CA MET A 1 50.74 -21.99 -20.26
C MET A 1 49.69 -22.47 -19.24
N ARG A 2 50.03 -22.90 -18.01
CA ARG A 2 49.07 -23.47 -17.03
C ARG A 2 48.51 -22.44 -16.02
N MET A 3 49.24 -21.34 -15.75
CA MET A 3 48.84 -20.29 -14.79
C MET A 3 47.65 -19.43 -15.24
N HIS A 4 47.53 -19.12 -16.54
CA HIS A 4 46.43 -18.29 -17.07
C HIS A 4 45.05 -18.94 -16.88
N HIS A 5 44.95 -20.27 -17.00
CA HIS A 5 43.70 -21.01 -16.79
C HIS A 5 43.26 -21.06 -15.32
N VAL A 6 44.20 -21.02 -14.37
CA VAL A 6 43.90 -21.04 -12.93
C VAL A 6 43.39 -19.66 -12.50
N LEU A 7 44.06 -18.59 -12.91
CA LEU A 7 43.62 -17.20 -12.68
C LEU A 7 42.24 -16.91 -13.28
N ASN A 8 41.96 -17.40 -14.49
CA ASN A 8 40.67 -17.21 -15.15
C ASN A 8 39.54 -17.95 -14.40
N ARG A 9 39.79 -19.16 -13.87
CA ARG A 9 38.83 -19.89 -13.03
C ARG A 9 38.55 -19.18 -11.69
N HIS A 10 39.57 -18.60 -11.05
CA HIS A 10 39.37 -17.82 -9.82
C HIS A 10 38.61 -16.49 -10.08
N CYS A 11 38.87 -15.83 -11.21
CA CYS A 11 38.14 -14.64 -11.62
C CYS A 11 36.67 -14.94 -11.93
N LEU A 12 36.39 -16.02 -12.66
CA LEU A 12 35.04 -16.49 -12.95
C LEU A 12 34.27 -16.91 -11.68
N SER A 13 34.93 -17.62 -10.76
CA SER A 13 34.34 -18.01 -9.47
C SER A 13 34.03 -16.80 -8.58
N ARG A 14 34.92 -15.79 -8.53
CA ARG A 14 34.66 -14.52 -7.84
C ARG A 14 33.48 -13.75 -8.45
N LYS A 15 33.39 -13.70 -9.79
CA LYS A 15 32.26 -13.08 -10.50
C LYS A 15 30.94 -13.80 -10.20
N MET A 16 30.91 -15.13 -10.22
CA MET A 16 29.71 -15.90 -9.88
C MET A 16 29.28 -15.71 -8.42
N ASN A 17 30.23 -15.69 -7.47
CA ASN A 17 29.92 -15.47 -6.07
C ASN A 17 29.33 -14.07 -5.81
N ILE A 18 29.83 -13.03 -6.49
CA ILE A 18 29.28 -11.67 -6.38
C ILE A 18 27.84 -11.62 -6.91
N ILE A 19 27.55 -12.27 -8.04
CA ILE A 19 26.20 -12.32 -8.62
C ILE A 19 25.22 -13.05 -7.68
N VAL A 20 25.64 -14.17 -7.09
CA VAL A 20 24.83 -14.93 -6.12
C VAL A 20 24.54 -14.14 -4.84
N LEU A 21 25.53 -13.40 -4.33
CA LEU A 21 25.32 -12.53 -3.16
C LEU A 21 24.35 -11.38 -3.46
N PHE A 22 24.41 -10.80 -4.67
CA PHE A 22 23.50 -9.74 -5.10
C PHE A 22 22.06 -10.23 -5.31
N SER A 23 21.88 -11.43 -5.85
CA SER A 23 20.55 -12.03 -6.03
C SER A 23 19.92 -12.40 -4.68
N LEU A 24 20.68 -13.01 -3.77
CA LEU A 24 20.21 -13.34 -2.41
C LEU A 24 19.76 -12.09 -1.64
N ARG A 25 20.53 -11.00 -1.70
CA ARG A 25 20.19 -9.74 -1.01
C ARG A 25 18.91 -9.09 -1.56
N SER A 26 18.69 -9.19 -2.87
CA SER A 26 17.47 -8.70 -3.53
C SER A 26 16.23 -9.51 -3.12
N CYS A 27 16.35 -10.83 -2.98
CA CYS A 27 15.25 -11.69 -2.53
C CYS A 27 14.84 -11.41 -1.07
N ILE A 28 15.80 -11.09 -0.20
CA ILE A 28 15.53 -10.76 1.21
C ILE A 28 14.78 -9.41 1.32
N LEU A 29 15.11 -8.42 0.48
CA LEU A 29 14.40 -7.13 0.47
C LEU A 29 12.98 -7.21 -0.09
N ALA A 30 12.70 -8.16 -0.99
CA ALA A 30 11.37 -8.38 -1.56
C ALA A 30 10.40 -9.11 -0.61
N THR A 31 10.93 -9.79 0.41
CA THR A 31 10.14 -10.60 1.36
C THR A 31 9.79 -9.88 2.65
N VAL A 32 10.32 -8.67 2.88
CA VAL A 32 9.92 -7.84 4.02
C VAL A 32 8.52 -7.26 3.74
N PRO A 33 7.51 -7.56 4.58
CA PRO A 33 6.20 -6.95 4.47
C PRO A 33 6.36 -5.43 4.60
N ARG A 34 6.09 -4.68 3.52
CA ARG A 34 6.02 -3.23 3.63
C ARG A 34 4.74 -2.90 4.39
N PRO A 35 4.80 -2.16 5.51
CA PRO A 35 3.59 -1.59 6.07
C PRO A 35 2.97 -0.70 4.99
N ARG A 36 1.74 -1.04 4.57
CA ARG A 36 0.96 -0.15 3.70
C ARG A 36 0.66 1.08 4.55
N SER A 37 1.41 2.16 4.37
CA SER A 37 0.97 3.44 4.89
C SER A 37 -0.32 3.81 4.15
N ILE A 38 -1.43 3.88 4.86
CA ILE A 38 -2.67 4.43 4.32
C ILE A 38 -2.40 5.92 4.10
N SER A 39 -1.97 6.30 2.90
CA SER A 39 -1.55 7.68 2.59
C SER A 39 -2.71 8.69 2.58
N CYS A 40 -3.90 8.31 3.07
CA CYS A 40 -5.14 9.02 2.80
C CYS A 40 -5.83 9.58 4.05
N VAL A 41 -5.46 9.19 5.28
CA VAL A 41 -6.31 9.41 6.47
C VAL A 41 -6.59 10.90 6.73
N GLU A 42 -5.57 11.75 6.72
CA GLU A 42 -5.76 13.17 7.08
C GLU A 42 -6.51 13.97 6.00
N ARG A 43 -6.23 13.71 4.71
CA ARG A 43 -6.93 14.35 3.59
C ARG A 43 -8.35 13.84 3.41
N SER A 44 -8.60 12.53 3.60
CA SER A 44 -9.93 11.96 3.46
C SER A 44 -10.86 12.42 4.57
N GLN A 45 -10.33 12.56 5.80
CA GLN A 45 -11.11 13.04 6.94
C GLN A 45 -11.51 14.51 6.74
N HIS A 46 -10.55 15.37 6.35
CA HIS A 46 -10.86 16.78 6.09
C HIS A 46 -11.90 16.95 4.97
N TRP A 47 -11.78 16.19 3.88
CA TRP A 47 -12.77 16.20 2.80
C TRP A 47 -14.15 15.78 3.29
N TRP A 48 -14.24 14.70 4.07
CA TRP A 48 -15.51 14.23 4.59
C TRP A 48 -16.16 15.24 5.54
N ASP A 49 -15.43 15.69 6.56
CA ASP A 49 -15.98 16.53 7.62
C ASP A 49 -16.26 17.96 7.15
N TYR A 50 -15.35 18.57 6.40
CA TYR A 50 -15.43 19.99 6.06
C TYR A 50 -16.03 20.29 4.69
N ILE A 51 -16.11 19.30 3.79
CA ILE A 51 -16.74 19.50 2.48
C ILE A 51 -18.09 18.82 2.47
N ILE A 52 -18.14 17.52 2.77
CA ILE A 52 -19.40 16.78 2.66
C ILE A 52 -20.31 17.09 3.85
N MET A 53 -19.86 16.94 5.09
CA MET A 53 -20.76 17.06 6.24
C MET A 53 -21.32 18.48 6.43
N SER A 54 -20.49 19.50 6.14
CA SER A 54 -20.81 20.91 6.43
C SER A 54 -21.34 21.70 5.23
N LYS A 55 -20.93 21.41 3.99
CA LYS A 55 -21.31 22.22 2.81
C LYS A 55 -22.37 21.58 1.91
N PHE A 56 -22.47 20.24 1.86
CA PHE A 56 -23.42 19.60 0.95
C PHE A 56 -24.87 19.86 1.35
N LYS A 57 -25.68 20.27 0.38
CA LYS A 57 -27.14 20.36 0.46
C LYS A 57 -27.78 19.05 0.01
N ASN A 58 -29.08 18.88 0.28
CA ASN A 58 -29.82 17.65 -0.08
C ASN A 58 -29.69 17.28 -1.57
N LYS A 59 -29.64 18.27 -2.47
CA LYS A 59 -29.43 18.05 -3.90
C LYS A 59 -28.05 17.42 -4.18
N ASP A 60 -26.99 17.95 -3.56
CA ASP A 60 -25.62 17.44 -3.73
C ASP A 60 -25.51 15.99 -3.23
N TRP A 61 -26.22 15.66 -2.14
CA TRP A 61 -26.30 14.29 -1.64
C TRP A 61 -26.96 13.34 -2.65
N LEU A 62 -28.08 13.74 -3.25
CA LEU A 62 -28.76 12.95 -4.28
C LEU A 62 -27.93 12.84 -5.56
N GLU A 63 -27.22 13.88 -5.97
CA GLU A 63 -26.39 13.85 -7.19
C GLU A 63 -25.12 13.01 -7.02
N ASN A 64 -24.47 13.07 -5.86
CA ASN A 64 -23.19 12.38 -5.65
C ASN A 64 -23.33 10.98 -5.06
N PHE A 65 -24.32 10.77 -4.19
CA PHE A 65 -24.53 9.50 -3.48
C PHE A 65 -25.82 8.79 -3.86
N CYS A 66 -26.63 9.37 -4.76
CA CYS A 66 -27.95 8.85 -5.16
C CYS A 66 -28.92 8.63 -3.99
N LEU A 67 -28.64 9.26 -2.84
CA LEU A 67 -29.31 9.02 -1.57
C LEU A 67 -29.41 10.33 -0.78
N SER A 68 -30.38 10.39 0.13
CA SER A 68 -30.43 11.47 1.11
C SER A 68 -29.29 11.33 2.11
N LYS A 69 -28.84 12.45 2.71
CA LYS A 69 -27.85 12.45 3.80
C LYS A 69 -28.21 11.46 4.90
N LEU A 70 -29.48 11.43 5.31
CA LEU A 70 -29.96 10.56 6.39
C LEU A 70 -29.83 9.08 6.01
N THR A 71 -30.21 8.72 4.78
CA THR A 71 -30.08 7.35 4.28
C THR A 71 -28.62 6.94 4.14
N SER A 72 -27.76 7.82 3.62
CA SER A 72 -26.32 7.55 3.52
C SER A 72 -25.70 7.30 4.89
N MET A 73 -26.00 8.14 5.89
CA MET A 73 -25.50 7.97 7.26
C MET A 73 -25.99 6.68 7.89
N HIS A 74 -27.28 6.35 7.71
CA HIS A 74 -27.85 5.09 8.19
C HIS A 74 -27.07 3.89 7.64
N TRP A 75 -26.78 3.86 6.34
CA TRP A 75 -25.97 2.80 5.73
C TRP A 75 -24.54 2.76 6.27
N CYS A 76 -23.89 3.90 6.46
CA CYS A 76 -22.57 3.96 7.07
C CYS A 76 -22.56 3.31 8.47
N ASP A 77 -23.59 3.57 9.29
CA ASP A 77 -23.69 2.97 10.62
C ASP A 77 -23.98 1.47 10.57
N GLN A 78 -24.84 1.01 9.65
CA GLN A 78 -25.11 -0.42 9.45
C GLN A 78 -23.87 -1.18 8.96
N LEU A 79 -23.04 -0.56 8.13
CA LEU A 79 -21.85 -1.18 7.56
C LEU A 79 -20.62 -1.09 8.47
N ARG A 80 -20.57 -0.10 9.38
CA ARG A 80 -19.46 0.10 10.31
C ARG A 80 -18.97 -1.18 11.00
N PRO A 81 -19.81 -2.04 11.60
CA PRO A 81 -19.33 -3.24 12.29
C PRO A 81 -18.62 -4.25 11.37
N TYR A 82 -18.87 -4.21 10.06
CA TYR A 82 -18.27 -5.13 9.08
C TYR A 82 -17.00 -4.57 8.43
N ILE A 83 -16.86 -3.25 8.40
CA ILE A 83 -15.76 -2.55 7.72
C ILE A 83 -14.73 -2.02 8.71
N GLN A 84 -15.14 -1.68 9.93
CA GLN A 84 -14.22 -1.22 10.97
C GLN A 84 -13.26 -2.35 11.33
N HIS A 85 -11.98 -2.09 11.14
CA HIS A 85 -10.93 -3.02 11.51
C HIS A 85 -11.09 -3.37 13.00
N GLN A 86 -11.20 -4.66 13.31
CA GLN A 86 -11.02 -5.10 14.69
C GLN A 86 -9.54 -4.90 15.00
N ASP A 87 -9.24 -4.07 15.99
CA ASP A 87 -7.88 -3.97 16.54
C ASP A 87 -7.53 -5.37 17.09
N THR A 88 -6.80 -6.15 16.28
CA THR A 88 -6.23 -7.46 16.64
C THR A 88 -4.73 -7.38 16.48
#